data_AF-A0AA97AMV4-F1
#
_entry.id   AF-A0AA97AMV4-F1
#
_cell.length_a   1.000
_cell.length_b   1.000
_cell.length_c   1.000
_cell.angle_alpha   90.00
_cell.angle_beta   90.00
_cell.angle_gamma   90.00
#
_symmetry.space_group_name_H-M   'P 1'
#
loop_
_entity.id
_entity.type
_entity.pdbx_description
1 polymer ?
#
loop_
_entity_poly.entity_id
_entity_poly.type
_entity_poly.pdbx_seq_one_letter_code
_entity_poly.pdbx_strand_id
1 'polypeptide(L)' 'MDNAILENVDVRIDNSTIVIAPKRGHTGSAAHNLKQIIQAVQSTYPVAEQCDQVRLLVAGEYIEMPIQSVLQQIA' A
#
# COMPACT_ATOMS: atom_id res chain seq x y z
N MET A 1 -15.62 9.29 -0.45
CA MET A 1 -14.66 8.50 -1.26
C MET A 1 -14.85 7.05 -0.85
N ASP A 2 -15.33 6.20 -1.76
CA ASP A 2 -15.50 4.77 -1.53
C ASP A 2 -14.14 4.07 -1.47
N ASN A 3 -13.70 3.67 -0.27
CA ASN A 3 -12.43 2.96 -0.06
C ASN A 3 -12.55 1.45 -0.39
N ALA A 4 -13.28 1.08 -1.43
CA ALA A 4 -13.47 -0.30 -1.86
C ALA A 4 -12.15 -1.03 -2.18
N ILE A 5 -11.09 -0.28 -2.44
CA ILE A 5 -9.75 -0.83 -2.69
C ILE A 5 -9.06 -1.36 -1.44
N LEU A 6 -9.32 -0.75 -0.28
CA LEU A 6 -8.81 -1.22 1.01
C LEU A 6 -9.52 -2.50 1.46
N GLU A 7 -10.71 -2.78 0.94
CA GLU A 7 -11.43 -4.02 1.26
C GLU A 7 -10.70 -5.27 0.72
N ASN A 8 -9.87 -5.11 -0.32
CA ASN A 8 -9.16 -6.20 -1.01
C ASN A 8 -7.73 -6.43 -0.50
N VAL A 9 -7.25 -5.60 0.42
CA VAL A 9 -5.89 -5.68 0.97
C VAL A 9 -5.91 -5.58 2.49
N ASP A 10 -4.95 -6.20 3.14
CA ASP A 10 -4.64 -5.98 4.55
C ASP A 10 -3.51 -4.95 4.62
N VAL A 11 -3.74 -3.89 5.38
CA VAL A 11 -2.77 -2.82 5.59
C VAL A 11 -2.36 -2.82 7.05
N ARG A 12 -1.05 -2.80 7.30
CA ARG A 12 -0.48 -2.64 8.63
C ARG A 12 0.61 -1.57 8.59
N ILE A 13 0.72 -0.78 9.64
CA ILE A 13 1.78 0.23 9.77
C ILE A 13 2.73 -0.22 10.87
N ASP A 14 4.01 -0.36 10.54
CA ASP A 14 5.06 -0.86 11.43
C ASP A 14 6.27 0.07 11.33
N ASN A 15 6.67 0.71 12.43
CA ASN A 15 7.86 1.59 12.51
C ASN A 15 8.11 2.45 11.25
N SER A 16 7.14 3.28 10.88
CA SER A 16 7.20 4.17 9.70
C SER A 16 7.22 3.46 8.32
N THR A 17 6.76 2.21 8.27
CA THR A 17 6.59 1.43 7.04
C THR A 17 5.14 1.01 6.87
N ILE A 18 4.56 1.27 5.69
CA ILE A 18 3.23 0.76 5.32
C ILE A 18 3.40 -0.64 4.74
N VAL A 19 2.95 -1.66 5.45
CA VAL A 19 2.91 -3.04 4.96
C VAL A 19 1.56 -3.29 4.29
N ILE A 20 1.59 -3.69 3.02
CA ILE A 20 0.40 -4.01 2.23
C ILE A 20 0.48 -5.47 1.83
N ALA A 21 -0.53 -6.25 2.23
CA ALA A 21 -0.68 -7.64 1.84
C ALA A 21 -2.01 -7.82 1.09
N PRO A 22 -2.04 -8.43 -0.11
CA PRO A 22 -3.30 -8.75 -0.76
C PRO A 22 -4.06 -9.81 0.04
N LYS A 23 -5.38 -9.63 0.16
CA LYS A 23 -6.24 -10.70 0.71
C LYS A 23 -6.24 -11.90 -0.24
N ARG A 24 -6.49 -13.10 0.30
CA ARG A 24 -6.58 -14.34 -0.48
C ARG A 24 -7.55 -14.15 -1.66
N GLY A 25 -7.05 -14.34 -2.89
CA GLY A 25 -7.82 -14.18 -4.13
C GLY A 25 -7.61 -12.86 -4.88
N HIS A 26 -6.90 -11.86 -4.31
CA HIS A 26 -6.73 -10.52 -4.88
C HIS A 26 -5.27 -10.13 -5.18
N THR A 27 -4.38 -11.11 -5.31
CA THR A 27 -2.92 -10.91 -5.47
C THR A 27 -2.52 -10.07 -6.69
N GLY A 28 -3.27 -10.15 -7.79
CA GLY A 28 -2.99 -9.36 -8.99
C GLY A 28 -3.40 -7.88 -8.92
N SER A 29 -4.36 -7.53 -8.06
CA SER A 29 -4.93 -6.17 -8.01
C SER A 29 -4.12 -5.21 -7.12
N ALA A 30 -3.46 -5.74 -6.07
CA ALA A 30 -2.74 -4.92 -5.10
C ALA A 30 -1.49 -4.23 -5.69
N ALA A 31 -0.76 -4.91 -6.59
CA ALA A 31 0.40 -4.32 -7.26
C ALA A 31 -0.03 -3.25 -8.30
N HIS A 32 -1.10 -3.51 -9.04
CA HIS A 32 -1.60 -2.59 -10.07
C HIS A 32 -2.14 -1.29 -9.46
N ASN A 33 -2.73 -1.37 -8.27
CA ASN A 33 -3.35 -0.23 -7.62
C ASN A 33 -2.56 0.28 -6.40
N LEU A 34 -1.26 -0.03 -6.31
CA LEU A 34 -0.44 0.28 -5.14
C LEU A 34 -0.48 1.77 -4.77
N LYS A 35 -0.43 2.65 -5.77
CA LYS A 35 -0.55 4.11 -5.58
C LYS A 35 -1.88 4.49 -4.92
N GLN A 36 -2.99 3.99 -5.44
CA GLN A 36 -4.32 4.30 -4.90
C GLN A 36 -4.49 3.75 -3.48
N ILE A 37 -3.94 2.56 -3.20
CA ILE A 37 -3.92 1.99 -1.86
C ILE A 37 -3.15 2.90 -0.91
N ILE A 38 -1.92 3.31 -1.25
CA ILE A 38 -1.11 4.20 -0.40
C ILE A 38 -1.84 5.52 -0.14
N GLN A 39 -2.43 6.14 -1.17
CA GLN A 39 -3.21 7.37 -1.01
C GLN A 39 -4.43 7.17 -0.10
N ALA A 40 -5.15 6.05 -0.25
CA ALA A 40 -6.28 5.72 0.61
C ALA A 40 -5.84 5.45 2.06
N VAL A 41 -4.70 4.79 2.26
CA VAL A 41 -4.11 4.50 3.58
C VAL A 41 -3.67 5.79 4.26
N GLN A 42 -2.96 6.69 3.57
CA GLN A 42 -2.56 8.00 4.10
C GLN A 42 -3.76 8.87 4.46
N SER A 43 -4.82 8.81 3.65
CA SER A 43 -6.07 9.52 3.91
C SER A 43 -6.84 8.94 5.11
N THR A 44 -6.80 7.61 5.30
CA THR A 44 -7.53 6.93 6.38
C THR A 44 -6.76 6.94 7.71
N TYR A 45 -5.44 6.84 7.65
CA TYR A 45 -4.54 6.74 8.79
C TYR A 45 -3.50 7.87 8.73
N PRO A 46 -3.67 8.96 9.50
CA PRO A 46 -2.73 10.10 9.48
C PRO A 46 -1.28 9.71 9.81
N VAL A 47 -1.09 8.66 10.63
CA VAL A 47 0.24 8.11 10.94
C VAL A 47 0.96 7.53 9.71
N ALA A 48 0.22 7.14 8.67
CA ALA A 48 0.81 6.69 7.41
C ALA A 48 1.41 7.83 6.57
N GLU A 49 1.05 9.09 6.84
CA GLU A 49 1.72 10.24 6.20
C GLU A 49 3.18 10.40 6.65
N GLN A 50 3.51 9.91 7.84
CA GLN A 50 4.87 9.90 8.39
C GLN A 50 5.69 8.68 7.95
N CYS A 51 5.10 7.78 7.15
CA CYS A 51 5.82 6.65 6.61
C CYS A 51 6.61 7.07 5.38
N ASP A 52 7.84 6.58 5.26
CA ASP A 52 8.71 6.83 4.12
C ASP A 52 8.79 5.62 3.19
N GLN A 53 8.47 4.44 3.71
CA GLN A 53 8.59 3.16 3.02
C GLN A 53 7.25 2.43 2.94
N VAL A 54 7.09 1.68 1.85
CA VAL A 54 6.00 0.73 1.68
C VAL A 54 6.59 -0.64 1.42
N ARG A 55 6.01 -1.66 2.04
CA ARG A 55 6.38 -3.05 1.90
C ARG A 55 5.20 -3.82 1.34
N LEU A 56 5.28 -4.21 0.08
CA LEU A 56 4.22 -4.94 -0.63
C LEU A 56 4.53 -6.44 -0.63
N LEU A 57 3.58 -7.27 -0.21
CA LEU A 57 3.67 -8.72 -0.37
C LEU A 57 3.26 -9.12 -1.79
N VAL A 58 4.20 -9.62 -2.59
CA VAL A 58 4.00 -10.11 -3.95
C VAL A 58 4.51 -11.54 -4.05
N ALA A 59 3.64 -12.47 -4.47
CA ALA A 59 4.00 -13.88 -4.67
C ALA A 59 4.69 -14.58 -3.47
N GLY A 60 4.43 -14.10 -2.24
CA GLY A 60 5.04 -14.63 -1.01
C GLY A 60 6.33 -13.93 -0.58
N GLU A 61 6.80 -12.96 -1.36
CA GLU A 61 7.97 -12.14 -1.04
C GLU A 61 7.55 -10.70 -0.72
N TYR A 62 8.24 -10.08 0.24
CA TYR A 62 8.02 -8.68 0.56
C TYR A 62 8.97 -7.81 -0.26
N ILE A 63 8.41 -6.92 -1.05
CA ILE A 63 9.14 -5.93 -1.83
C ILE A 63 9.03 -4.60 -1.10
N GLU A 64 10.18 -4.05 -0.72
CA GLU A 64 10.28 -2.75 -0.08
C GLU A 64 10.61 -1.68 -1.11
N MET A 65 9.89 -0.56 -1.04
CA MET A 65 10.12 0.58 -1.92
C MET A 65 9.79 1.90 -1.22
N PRO A 66 10.45 3.01 -1.60
CA PRO A 66 10.11 4.33 -1.07
C PRO A 66 8.71 4.74 -1.51
N ILE A 67 7.91 5.29 -0.59
CA ILE A 67 6.56 5.78 -0.91
C ILE A 67 6.62 6.84 -2.01
N GLN A 68 7.62 7.72 -1.96
CA GLN A 68 7.84 8.74 -2.99
C GLN A 68 7.99 8.12 -4.40
N SER A 69 8.72 7.02 -4.54
CA SER A 69 8.89 6.34 -5.83
C SER A 69 7.57 5.79 -6.37
N VAL A 70 6.69 5.29 -5.51
CA VAL A 70 5.36 4.80 -5.90
C VAL A 70 4.42 5.94 -6.28
N LEU A 71 4.46 7.04 -5.53
CA LEU A 71 3.63 8.21 -5.82
C LEU A 71 4.08 8.93 -7.11
N GLN A 72 5.39 8.92 -7.41
CA GLN A 72 6.02 9.57 -8.57
C GLN A 72 5.94 8.80 -9.89
N GLN A 73 5.51 7.54 -9.94
CA GLN A 73 5.31 6.81 -11.21
C GLN A 73 4.22 7.41 -12.13
N ILE A 74 3.66 8.57 -11.79
CA ILE A 74 2.81 9.38 -12.67
C ILE A 74 3.51 10.74 -12.87
N ALA A 75 4.34 10.81 -13.90
CA ALA A 75 4.72 12.02 -14.61
C ALA A 75 4.61 11.73 -16.12
#